data_AF-A0A7W4DEL8-F1
#
_entry.id   AF-A0A7W4DEL8-F1
#
_cell.length_a   1.000
_cell.length_b   1.000
_cell.length_c   1.000
_cell.angle_alpha   90.00
_cell.angle_beta   90.00
_cell.angle_gamma   90.00
#
_symmetry.space_group_name_H-M   'P 1'
#
loop_
_entity.id
_entity.type
_entity.pdbx_description
1 polymer ?
#
loop_
_entity_poly.entity_id
_entity_poly.type
_entity_poly.pdbx_seq_one_letter_code
_entity_poly.pdbx_strand_id
1 'polypeptide(L)'
;MNDQILEEAIPTQAQTSLALLLCGPLPNDQSELDEVLKHLSTTIDNVTGEIERLKGFNESQIALYGPFLGRSILELGCTALIARLDPFRVLVIREKQRQPDYELGKINKSSIRWQGDVLADKVGNLWEDKSLQNPTRALLGDYYSSLIWPSSFQKLIDATDNITGDDWIAEIRLKDSERFCNEIRSQISTLYSELSKGIHHELVIPVSAAFDIETTKDMIRRSIVSISNLALVSTCVPHTANSLEIGLATDAYRQIQKMEIFQ
;
A
#
# COMPACT_ATOMS: atom_id res chain seq x y z
N MET A 1 -5.37 13.34 49.27
CA MET A 1 -4.06 13.93 48.92
C MET A 1 -3.43 12.97 47.94
N ASN A 2 -3.58 13.32 46.66
CA ASN A 2 -3.09 12.74 45.41
C ASN A 2 -3.20 11.22 45.18
N ASP A 3 -4.29 10.90 44.47
CA ASP A 3 -4.46 9.75 43.59
C ASP A 3 -3.32 9.69 42.55
N GLN A 4 -2.59 8.56 42.54
CA GLN A 4 -1.82 8.14 41.38
C GLN A 4 -2.78 7.39 40.46
N ILE A 5 -3.26 8.08 39.42
CA ILE A 5 -3.80 7.45 38.23
C ILE A 5 -2.60 6.78 37.55
N LEU A 6 -2.49 5.47 37.72
CA LEU A 6 -1.68 4.63 36.86
C LEU A 6 -2.30 4.74 35.46
N GLU A 7 -1.66 5.50 34.58
CA GLU A 7 -1.92 5.43 33.14
C GLU A 7 -1.83 3.96 32.72
N GLU A 8 -2.98 3.40 32.35
CA GLU A 8 -3.03 2.11 31.67
C GLU A 8 -2.15 2.21 30.42
N ALA A 9 -1.03 1.49 30.43
CA ALA A 9 -0.23 1.31 29.23
C ALA A 9 -1.15 0.68 28.17
N ILE A 10 -1.50 1.49 27.17
CA ILE A 10 -2.21 1.05 25.97
C ILE A 10 -1.41 -0.15 25.42
N PRO A 11 -2.02 -1.34 25.26
CA PRO A 11 -1.29 -2.50 24.79
C PRO A 11 -0.69 -2.16 23.42
N THR A 12 0.64 -2.31 23.29
CA THR A 12 1.34 -2.28 22.00
C THR A 12 0.64 -3.26 21.08
N GLN A 13 -0.23 -2.76 20.22
CA GLN A 13 -1.02 -3.59 19.33
C GLN A 13 -0.04 -4.33 18.43
N ALA A 14 -0.12 -5.66 18.43
CA ALA A 14 0.69 -6.48 17.55
C ALA A 14 0.42 -6.04 16.10
N GLN A 15 1.48 -5.66 15.38
CA GLN A 15 1.42 -5.25 13.99
C GLN A 15 0.71 -6.33 13.16
N THR A 16 -0.29 -5.95 12.35
CA THR A 16 -0.97 -6.92 11.47
C THR A 16 -0.01 -7.42 10.39
N SER A 17 -0.30 -8.60 9.82
CA SER A 17 0.51 -9.15 8.73
C SER A 17 0.58 -8.22 7.50
N LEU A 18 -0.50 -7.47 7.22
CA LEU A 18 -0.52 -6.50 6.13
C LEU A 18 0.40 -5.31 6.42
N ALA A 19 0.33 -4.74 7.63
CA ALA A 19 1.22 -3.65 8.03
C ALA A 19 2.68 -4.10 8.09
N LEU A 20 2.96 -5.29 8.61
CA LEU A 20 4.30 -5.89 8.63
C LEU A 20 4.87 -6.02 7.22
N LEU A 21 4.09 -6.54 6.28
CA LEU A 21 4.54 -6.74 4.90
C LEU A 21 4.80 -5.40 4.20
N LEU A 22 3.92 -4.41 4.39
CA LEU A 22 4.00 -3.09 3.74
C LEU A 22 5.09 -2.20 4.33
N CYS A 23 5.22 -2.15 5.67
CA CYS A 23 6.10 -1.23 6.38
C CYS A 23 7.43 -1.87 6.83
N GLY A 24 7.53 -3.21 6.85
CA GLY A 24 8.59 -3.91 7.57
C GLY A 24 8.30 -4.02 9.07
N PRO A 25 9.19 -4.66 9.86
CA PRO A 25 9.01 -4.80 11.30
C PRO A 25 8.92 -3.43 11.98
N LEU A 26 8.07 -3.28 12.98
CA LEU A 26 7.96 -2.01 13.71
C LEU A 26 9.36 -1.56 14.19
N PRO A 27 9.83 -0.37 13.77
CA PRO A 27 11.14 0.12 14.16
C PRO A 27 11.12 0.59 15.62
N ASN A 28 12.28 0.55 16.28
CA ASN A 28 12.44 0.98 17.67
C ASN A 28 12.52 2.53 17.83
N ASP A 29 11.80 3.29 17.00
CA ASP A 29 11.77 4.77 16.95
C ASP A 29 13.15 5.45 17.04
N GLN A 30 14.09 5.09 16.15
CA GLN A 30 15.46 5.61 16.20
C GLN A 30 15.74 6.72 15.17
N SER A 31 14.87 6.88 14.17
CA SER A 31 15.01 7.87 13.10
C SER A 31 13.68 8.52 12.71
N GLU A 32 13.74 9.64 11.99
CA GLU A 32 12.56 10.32 11.45
C GLU A 32 11.78 9.44 10.49
N LEU A 33 12.46 8.53 9.77
CA LEU A 33 11.81 7.55 8.90
C LEU A 33 11.07 6.50 9.72
N ASP A 34 11.62 6.07 10.85
CA ASP A 34 10.98 5.11 11.75
C ASP A 34 9.66 5.65 12.28
N GLU A 35 9.61 6.92 12.68
CA GLU A 35 8.37 7.59 13.08
C GLU A 35 7.31 7.56 11.96
N VAL A 36 7.73 7.81 10.71
CA VAL A 36 6.82 7.77 9.54
C VAL A 36 6.31 6.35 9.31
N LEU A 37 7.21 5.35 9.30
CA LEU A 37 6.83 3.95 9.08
C LEU A 37 5.96 3.41 10.20
N LYS A 38 6.21 3.79 11.46
CA LYS A 38 5.36 3.45 12.59
C LYS A 38 3.97 4.07 12.45
N HIS A 39 3.89 5.36 12.11
CA HIS A 39 2.61 6.03 11.88
C HIS A 39 1.81 5.36 10.76
N LEU A 40 2.46 5.05 9.63
CA LEU A 40 1.83 4.34 8.51
C LEU A 40 1.38 2.94 8.93
N SER A 41 2.22 2.19 9.64
CA SER A 41 1.89 0.86 10.15
C SER A 41 0.66 0.88 11.05
N THR A 42 0.62 1.77 12.04
CA THR A 42 -0.55 1.91 12.94
C THR A 42 -1.81 2.32 12.17
N THR A 43 -1.67 3.20 11.18
CA THR A 43 -2.83 3.61 10.37
C THR A 43 -3.34 2.48 9.48
N ILE A 44 -2.43 1.68 8.90
CA ILE A 44 -2.77 0.46 8.16
C ILE A 44 -3.49 -0.52 9.09
N ASP A 45 -2.95 -0.80 10.28
CA ASP A 45 -3.58 -1.70 11.26
C ASP A 45 -5.01 -1.26 11.61
N ASN A 46 -5.22 0.04 11.82
CA ASN A 46 -6.55 0.60 12.10
C ASN A 46 -7.51 0.39 10.93
N VAL A 47 -7.09 0.71 9.70
CA VAL A 47 -7.92 0.53 8.50
C VAL A 47 -8.20 -0.94 8.23
N THR A 48 -7.22 -1.83 8.44
CA THR A 48 -7.40 -3.28 8.36
C THR A 48 -8.44 -3.78 9.36
N GLY A 49 -8.39 -3.29 10.61
CA GLY A 49 -9.40 -3.61 11.62
C GLY A 49 -10.81 -3.15 11.22
N GLU A 50 -10.95 -1.99 10.59
CA GLU A 50 -12.25 -1.53 10.06
C GLU A 50 -12.73 -2.38 8.87
N ILE A 51 -11.82 -2.80 7.99
CA ILE A 51 -12.14 -3.71 6.89
C ILE A 51 -12.69 -5.04 7.42
N GLU A 52 -12.10 -5.61 8.47
CA GLU A 52 -12.60 -6.84 9.08
C GLU A 52 -13.97 -6.66 9.75
N ARG A 53 -14.27 -5.46 10.28
CA ARG A 53 -15.56 -5.13 10.90
C ARG A 53 -16.70 -5.04 9.88
N LEU A 54 -16.42 -4.86 8.59
CA LEU A 54 -17.44 -4.82 7.53
C LEU A 54 -18.33 -6.07 7.50
N LYS A 55 -17.87 -7.22 8.04
CA LYS A 55 -18.70 -8.43 8.15
C LYS A 55 -19.99 -8.23 8.96
N GLY A 56 -19.97 -7.31 9.92
CA GLY A 56 -21.13 -6.99 10.75
C GLY A 56 -22.05 -5.93 10.16
N PHE A 57 -21.69 -5.37 9.00
CA PHE A 57 -22.37 -4.23 8.42
C PHE A 57 -23.47 -4.69 7.46
N ASN A 58 -24.55 -3.91 7.36
CA ASN A 58 -25.58 -4.13 6.35
C ASN A 58 -25.14 -3.59 4.98
N GLU A 59 -25.90 -3.92 3.94
CA GLU A 59 -25.63 -3.52 2.56
C GLU A 59 -25.40 -2.02 2.38
N SER A 60 -26.27 -1.18 2.96
CA SER A 60 -26.16 0.27 2.82
C SER A 60 -24.91 0.82 3.51
N GLN A 61 -24.53 0.25 4.65
CA GLN A 61 -23.30 0.63 5.35
C GLN A 61 -22.06 0.22 4.55
N ILE A 62 -22.05 -0.98 3.96
CA ILE A 62 -20.94 -1.45 3.12
C ILE A 62 -20.81 -0.58 1.86
N ALA A 63 -21.92 -0.30 1.17
CA ALA A 63 -21.93 0.53 -0.04
C ALA A 63 -21.38 1.95 0.22
N LEU A 64 -21.64 2.50 1.41
CA LEU A 64 -21.20 3.85 1.78
C LEU A 64 -19.75 3.87 2.29
N TYR A 65 -19.35 2.92 3.14
CA TYR A 65 -18.09 2.96 3.86
C TYR A 65 -16.98 2.10 3.23
N GLY A 66 -17.35 0.99 2.59
CA GLY A 66 -16.42 0.05 1.99
C GLY A 66 -15.52 0.68 0.90
N PRO A 67 -16.04 1.52 -0.03
CA PRO A 67 -15.19 2.20 -1.00
C PRO A 67 -14.14 3.12 -0.36
N PHE A 68 -14.51 3.81 0.73
CA PHE A 68 -13.58 4.63 1.50
C PHE A 68 -12.46 3.77 2.11
N LEU A 69 -12.80 2.64 2.74
CA LEU A 69 -11.80 1.75 3.32
C LEU A 69 -10.88 1.13 2.26
N GLY A 70 -11.45 0.66 1.14
CA GLY A 70 -10.69 0.12 0.02
C GLY A 70 -9.70 1.13 -0.57
N ARG A 71 -10.13 2.39 -0.75
CA ARG A 71 -9.24 3.45 -1.23
C ARG A 71 -8.17 3.78 -0.20
N SER A 72 -8.56 3.88 1.07
CA SER A 72 -7.64 4.21 2.16
C SER A 72 -6.52 3.18 2.25
N ILE A 73 -6.84 1.88 2.23
CA ILE A 73 -5.80 0.84 2.31
C ILE A 73 -4.91 0.80 1.06
N LEU A 74 -5.47 1.06 -0.13
CA LEU A 74 -4.70 1.14 -1.37
C LEU A 74 -3.69 2.30 -1.34
N GLU A 75 -4.14 3.49 -0.94
CA GLU A 75 -3.29 4.69 -0.83
C GLU A 75 -2.24 4.55 0.27
N LEU A 76 -2.63 4.04 1.44
CA LEU A 76 -1.70 3.77 2.56
C LEU A 76 -0.65 2.74 2.17
N GLY A 77 -1.05 1.65 1.51
CA GLY A 77 -0.13 0.62 1.05
C GLY A 77 0.89 1.16 0.04
N CYS A 78 0.45 1.91 -0.96
CA CYS A 78 1.37 2.55 -1.90
C CYS A 78 2.31 3.55 -1.20
N THR A 79 1.79 4.33 -0.24
CA THR A 79 2.58 5.30 0.53
C THR A 79 3.63 4.61 1.40
N ALA A 80 3.30 3.50 2.06
CA ALA A 80 4.24 2.70 2.84
C ALA A 80 5.36 2.13 1.97
N LEU A 81 5.03 1.63 0.77
CA LEU A 81 6.03 1.15 -0.18
C LEU A 81 6.94 2.27 -0.69
N ILE A 82 6.39 3.45 -0.98
CA ILE A 82 7.20 4.64 -1.30
C ILE A 82 8.10 5.02 -0.14
N ALA A 83 7.61 5.00 1.11
CA ALA A 83 8.42 5.31 2.28
C ALA A 83 9.63 4.38 2.42
N ARG A 84 9.49 3.12 2.00
CA ARG A 84 10.59 2.14 2.03
C ARG A 84 11.55 2.27 0.85
N LEU A 85 11.03 2.53 -0.34
CA LEU A 85 11.83 2.52 -1.58
C LEU A 85 12.44 3.89 -1.93
N ASP A 86 11.76 4.97 -1.56
CA ASP A 86 12.24 6.35 -1.67
C ASP A 86 12.01 7.13 -0.35
N PRO A 87 12.74 6.78 0.73
CA PRO A 87 12.59 7.45 2.04
C PRO A 87 12.78 8.97 1.97
N PHE A 88 13.65 9.45 1.08
CA PHE A 88 13.90 10.87 0.91
C PHE A 88 12.61 11.63 0.56
N ARG A 89 11.76 11.06 -0.30
CA ARG A 89 10.49 11.69 -0.70
C ARG A 89 9.56 11.93 0.49
N VAL A 90 9.37 10.93 1.35
CA VAL A 90 8.47 11.04 2.51
C VAL A 90 9.04 11.95 3.58
N LEU A 91 10.36 11.96 3.79
CA LEU A 91 11.02 12.85 4.73
C LEU A 91 10.88 14.32 4.31
N VAL A 92 11.06 14.63 3.02
CA VAL A 92 10.85 16.00 2.51
C VAL A 92 9.39 16.46 2.69
N ILE A 93 8.42 15.57 2.46
CA ILE A 93 7.00 15.88 2.69
C ILE A 93 6.75 16.15 4.17
N ARG A 94 7.23 15.27 5.06
CA ARG A 94 7.10 15.44 6.52
C ARG A 94 7.66 16.79 6.98
N GLU A 95 8.86 17.14 6.55
CA GLU A 95 9.48 18.41 6.94
C GLU A 95 8.69 19.62 6.43
N LYS A 96 8.14 19.56 5.21
CA LYS A 96 7.27 20.65 4.73
C LYS A 96 5.95 20.72 5.50
N GLN A 97 5.37 19.58 5.88
CA GLN A 97 4.14 19.51 6.67
C GLN A 97 4.31 20.03 8.10
N ARG A 98 5.53 20.00 8.64
CA ARG A 98 5.87 20.55 9.97
C ARG A 98 6.15 22.05 9.97
N GLN A 99 6.23 22.70 8.81
CA GLN A 99 6.49 24.14 8.76
C GLN A 99 5.29 24.93 9.30
N PRO A 100 5.51 26.06 10.00
CA PRO A 100 4.42 26.89 10.53
C PRO A 100 3.46 27.43 9.46
N ASP A 101 3.92 27.52 8.22
CA ASP A 101 3.17 28.00 7.05
C ASP A 101 2.40 26.89 6.31
N TYR A 102 2.40 25.66 6.83
CA TYR A 102 1.69 24.56 6.18
C TYR A 102 0.17 24.71 6.32
N GLU A 103 -0.49 25.06 5.23
CA GLU A 103 -1.93 25.28 5.21
C GLU A 103 -2.71 23.99 4.94
N LEU A 104 -3.43 23.45 5.93
CA LEU A 104 -4.28 22.26 5.76
C LEU A 104 -5.47 22.48 4.80
N GLY A 105 -5.91 23.72 4.61
CA GLY A 105 -7.10 24.06 3.81
C GLY A 105 -6.89 24.11 2.29
N LYS A 106 -5.67 23.93 1.79
CA LYS A 106 -5.35 23.94 0.36
C LYS A 106 -4.77 22.60 -0.09
N ILE A 107 -5.02 22.24 -1.34
CA ILE A 107 -4.35 21.08 -1.97
C ILE A 107 -2.85 21.39 -2.02
N ASN A 108 -2.09 20.74 -1.15
CA ASN A 108 -0.65 20.92 -1.07
C ASN A 108 0.05 19.98 -2.04
N LYS A 109 0.91 20.53 -2.89
CA LYS A 109 1.85 19.72 -3.72
C LYS A 109 2.84 18.93 -2.86
N SER A 110 2.95 19.29 -1.58
CA SER A 110 3.73 18.63 -0.53
C SER A 110 2.88 17.58 0.20
N SER A 111 2.34 16.65 -0.57
CA SER A 111 1.73 15.41 -0.11
C SER A 111 2.20 14.29 -1.04
N ILE A 112 1.98 13.04 -0.64
CA ILE A 112 2.04 11.93 -1.61
C ILE A 112 0.89 12.14 -2.60
N ARG A 113 1.20 12.00 -3.88
CA ARG A 113 0.25 12.18 -4.96
C ARG A 113 0.11 10.90 -5.77
N TRP A 114 -1.13 10.59 -6.13
CA TRP A 114 -1.40 9.47 -7.01
C TRP A 114 -0.65 9.57 -8.34
N GLN A 115 -0.82 10.69 -9.05
CA GLN A 115 0.01 11.02 -10.20
C GLN A 115 1.29 11.74 -9.74
N GLY A 116 2.43 11.18 -10.10
CA GLY A 116 3.77 11.69 -9.80
C GLY A 116 4.54 10.81 -8.81
N ASP A 117 3.89 10.33 -7.74
CA ASP A 117 4.54 9.49 -6.72
C ASP A 117 4.14 8.01 -6.82
N VAL A 118 2.89 7.69 -7.16
CA VAL A 118 2.44 6.28 -7.33
C VAL A 118 2.48 5.89 -8.80
N LEU A 119 1.77 6.63 -9.66
CA LEU A 119 1.73 6.47 -11.10
C LEU A 119 2.52 7.60 -11.78
N ALA A 120 3.03 7.32 -12.98
CA ALA A 120 3.60 8.35 -13.85
C ALA A 120 3.18 8.11 -15.29
N ASP A 121 3.18 9.15 -16.11
CA ASP A 121 2.89 9.02 -17.54
C ASP A 121 3.88 8.07 -18.21
N LYS A 122 3.42 7.36 -19.25
CA LYS A 122 4.31 6.47 -20.02
C LYS A 122 5.39 7.30 -20.71
N VAL A 123 6.61 6.84 -20.60
CA VAL A 123 7.78 7.41 -21.27
C VAL A 123 8.10 6.51 -22.47
N GLY A 124 8.10 7.08 -23.68
CA GLY A 124 8.35 6.31 -24.91
C GLY A 124 9.75 5.71 -24.95
N ASN A 125 10.78 6.52 -24.69
CA ASN A 125 12.16 6.07 -24.56
C ASN A 125 12.77 6.64 -23.27
N LEU A 126 12.92 5.78 -22.26
CA LEU A 126 13.48 6.12 -20.95
C LEU A 126 14.85 6.82 -21.03
N TRP A 127 15.63 6.53 -22.07
CA TRP A 127 17.02 6.95 -22.19
C TRP A 127 17.23 8.06 -23.24
N GLU A 128 16.15 8.62 -23.78
CA GLU A 128 16.22 9.69 -24.78
C GLU A 128 16.75 11.00 -24.18
N ASP A 129 16.32 11.33 -22.96
CA ASP A 129 16.85 12.48 -22.22
C ASP A 129 18.18 12.14 -21.54
N LYS A 130 19.27 12.53 -22.21
CA LYS A 130 20.65 12.38 -21.69
C LYS A 130 20.93 13.21 -20.44
N SER A 131 20.11 14.22 -20.14
CA SER A 131 20.34 15.12 -19.02
C SER A 131 19.91 14.52 -17.68
N LEU A 132 18.97 13.56 -17.70
CA LEU A 132 18.36 12.94 -16.52
C LEU A 132 17.92 13.97 -15.47
N GLN A 133 17.47 15.16 -15.89
CA GLN A 133 17.18 16.23 -14.94
C GLN A 133 15.94 15.94 -14.07
N ASN A 134 14.97 15.20 -14.58
CA ASN A 134 13.72 14.90 -13.88
C ASN A 134 13.22 13.47 -14.13
N PRO A 135 14.01 12.41 -13.83
CA PRO A 135 13.51 11.05 -13.92
C PRO A 135 12.38 10.89 -12.91
N THR A 136 11.23 10.41 -13.38
CA THR A 136 10.13 10.09 -12.47
C THR A 136 10.56 8.96 -11.54
N ARG A 137 10.28 9.14 -10.25
CA ARG A 137 10.52 8.13 -9.19
C ARG A 137 9.22 7.51 -8.71
N ALA A 138 8.18 7.55 -9.55
CA ALA A 138 6.90 6.97 -9.22
C ALA A 138 7.01 5.45 -9.01
N LEU A 139 6.36 4.94 -7.97
CA LEU A 139 6.39 3.52 -7.56
C LEU A 139 6.10 2.56 -8.73
N LEU A 140 5.12 2.91 -9.56
CA LEU A 140 4.67 2.13 -10.71
C LEU A 140 5.03 2.83 -12.04
N GLY A 141 6.08 3.65 -12.03
CA GLY A 141 6.61 4.33 -13.21
C GLY A 141 7.59 3.46 -14.02
N ASP A 142 7.82 3.86 -15.27
CA ASP A 142 8.64 3.08 -16.21
C ASP A 142 10.10 2.91 -15.76
N TYR A 143 10.66 3.88 -15.01
CA TYR A 143 12.00 3.74 -14.41
C TYR A 143 12.06 2.60 -13.39
N TYR A 144 11.07 2.48 -12.50
CA TYR A 144 11.00 1.37 -11.55
C TYR A 144 10.81 0.04 -12.28
N SER A 145 9.93 0.00 -13.28
CA SER A 145 9.70 -1.17 -14.14
C SER A 145 10.93 -1.61 -14.93
N SER A 146 11.85 -0.68 -15.26
CA SER A 146 13.08 -1.00 -15.97
C SER A 146 14.26 -1.33 -15.05
N LEU A 147 14.35 -0.72 -13.87
CA LEU A 147 15.55 -0.74 -13.03
C LEU A 147 15.41 -1.58 -11.77
N ILE A 148 14.23 -1.60 -11.16
CA ILE A 148 14.03 -2.14 -9.80
C ILE A 148 13.26 -3.46 -9.86
N TRP A 149 12.09 -3.44 -10.50
CA TRP A 149 11.15 -4.56 -10.47
C TRP A 149 11.66 -5.84 -11.15
N PRO A 150 12.33 -5.83 -12.32
CA PRO A 150 12.72 -7.07 -12.97
C PRO A 150 13.64 -7.94 -12.12
N SER A 151 14.69 -7.32 -11.56
CA SER A 151 15.67 -8.05 -10.74
C SER A 151 15.07 -8.53 -9.40
N SER A 152 14.20 -7.73 -8.79
CA SER A 152 13.56 -8.05 -7.52
C SER A 152 12.48 -9.12 -7.68
N PHE A 153 11.75 -9.08 -8.79
CA PHE A 153 10.79 -10.11 -9.17
C PHE A 153 11.49 -11.45 -9.37
N GLN A 154 12.59 -11.50 -10.13
CA GLN A 154 13.32 -12.76 -10.32
C GLN A 154 13.81 -13.35 -8.99
N LYS A 155 14.36 -12.52 -8.10
CA LYS A 155 14.75 -12.96 -6.75
C LYS A 155 13.59 -13.53 -5.95
N LEU A 156 12.39 -12.96 -6.08
CA LEU A 156 11.19 -13.50 -5.44
C LEU A 156 10.84 -14.89 -6.00
N ILE A 157 10.88 -15.05 -7.33
CA ILE A 157 10.62 -16.35 -7.97
C ILE A 157 11.61 -17.40 -7.45
N ASP A 158 12.91 -17.07 -7.46
CA ASP A 158 13.97 -17.97 -6.99
C ASP A 158 13.81 -18.32 -5.50
N ALA A 159 13.52 -17.31 -4.66
CA ALA A 159 13.37 -17.49 -3.22
C ALA A 159 12.11 -18.28 -2.85
N THR A 160 11.08 -18.23 -3.70
CA THR A 160 9.81 -18.89 -3.43
C THR A 160 9.66 -20.24 -4.11
N ASP A 161 10.54 -20.65 -5.03
CA ASP A 161 10.37 -21.84 -5.88
C ASP A 161 9.88 -23.12 -5.14
N ASN A 162 10.36 -23.35 -3.92
CA ASN A 162 10.01 -24.52 -3.12
C ASN A 162 8.70 -24.39 -2.31
N ILE A 163 8.06 -23.23 -2.29
CA ILE A 163 6.79 -23.00 -1.59
C ILE A 163 5.65 -23.60 -2.41
N THR A 164 4.86 -24.46 -1.78
CA THR A 164 3.67 -25.10 -2.36
C THR A 164 2.43 -24.80 -1.51
N GLY A 165 1.24 -24.90 -2.12
CA GLY A 165 -0.05 -24.71 -1.42
C GLY A 165 -0.46 -23.25 -1.16
N ASP A 166 0.21 -22.29 -1.78
CA ASP A 166 -0.13 -20.86 -1.73
C ASP A 166 -0.56 -20.41 -3.14
N ASP A 167 -1.87 -20.19 -3.31
CA ASP A 167 -2.46 -19.86 -4.61
C ASP A 167 -1.97 -18.51 -5.14
N TRP A 168 -1.79 -17.52 -4.25
CA TRP A 168 -1.35 -16.19 -4.67
C TRP A 168 0.09 -16.20 -5.15
N ILE A 169 0.99 -16.93 -4.46
CA ILE A 169 2.37 -17.11 -4.92
C ILE A 169 2.39 -17.92 -6.22
N ALA A 170 1.55 -18.97 -6.33
CA ALA A 170 1.45 -19.75 -7.57
C ALA A 170 1.04 -18.86 -8.76
N GLU A 171 0.07 -17.96 -8.58
CA GLU A 171 -0.34 -16.99 -9.60
C GLU A 171 0.78 -16.02 -9.99
N ILE A 172 1.59 -15.54 -9.03
CA ILE A 172 2.74 -14.68 -9.32
C ILE A 172 3.76 -15.42 -10.21
N ARG A 173 4.03 -16.69 -9.94
CA ARG A 173 5.01 -17.49 -10.70
C ARG A 173 4.61 -17.77 -12.15
N LEU A 174 3.34 -17.61 -12.50
CA LEU A 174 2.86 -17.74 -13.88
C LEU A 174 3.17 -16.51 -14.75
N LYS A 175 3.80 -15.48 -14.18
CA LYS A 175 4.08 -14.20 -14.83
C LYS A 175 5.59 -14.04 -15.02
N ASP A 176 5.97 -13.37 -16.11
CA ASP A 176 7.27 -12.73 -16.17
C ASP A 176 7.21 -11.33 -15.51
N SER A 177 8.38 -10.72 -15.33
CA SER A 177 8.48 -9.42 -14.66
C SER A 177 7.75 -8.29 -15.40
N GLU A 178 7.72 -8.31 -16.74
CA GLU A 178 7.07 -7.28 -17.55
C GLU A 178 5.55 -7.38 -17.38
N ARG A 179 5.01 -8.58 -17.50
CA ARG A 179 3.59 -8.88 -17.27
C ARG A 179 3.18 -8.51 -15.86
N PHE A 180 3.98 -8.86 -14.85
CA PHE A 180 3.72 -8.47 -13.46
C PHE A 180 3.60 -6.94 -13.31
N CYS A 181 4.58 -6.18 -13.82
CA CYS A 181 4.59 -4.72 -13.73
C CYS A 181 3.40 -4.08 -14.46
N ASN A 182 3.07 -4.57 -15.65
CA ASN A 182 1.95 -4.05 -16.44
C ASN A 182 0.60 -4.34 -15.77
N GLU A 183 0.41 -5.58 -15.29
CA GLU A 183 -0.82 -5.97 -14.60
C GLU A 183 -1.01 -5.19 -13.31
N ILE A 184 0.02 -5.12 -12.45
CA ILE A 184 -0.10 -4.46 -11.15
C ILE A 184 -0.37 -2.96 -11.30
N ARG A 185 0.28 -2.31 -12.26
CA ARG A 185 0.04 -0.90 -12.60
C ARG A 185 -1.39 -0.67 -13.07
N SER A 186 -1.88 -1.52 -13.97
CA SER A 186 -3.25 -1.43 -14.51
C SER A 186 -4.30 -1.65 -13.41
N GLN A 187 -4.10 -2.68 -12.58
CA GLN A 187 -5.00 -3.04 -11.49
C GLN A 187 -5.09 -1.91 -10.45
N ILE A 188 -3.96 -1.42 -9.96
CA ILE A 188 -3.91 -0.34 -8.96
C ILE A 188 -4.54 0.95 -9.51
N SER A 189 -4.26 1.31 -10.77
CA SER A 189 -4.87 2.48 -11.42
C SER A 189 -6.39 2.36 -11.58
N THR A 190 -6.87 1.16 -11.93
CA THR A 190 -8.30 0.87 -12.10
C THR A 190 -9.01 0.94 -10.75
N LEU A 191 -8.48 0.23 -9.75
CA LEU A 191 -9.05 0.18 -8.39
C LEU A 191 -9.16 1.57 -7.77
N TYR A 192 -8.11 2.39 -7.86
CA TYR A 192 -8.16 3.76 -7.36
C TYR A 192 -9.30 4.56 -7.99
N SER A 193 -9.48 4.42 -9.31
CA SER A 193 -10.55 5.12 -10.04
C SER A 193 -11.92 4.60 -9.63
N GLU A 194 -12.11 3.28 -9.54
CA GLU A 194 -13.38 2.64 -9.15
C GLU A 194 -13.80 3.04 -7.72
N LEU A 195 -12.89 2.91 -6.76
CA LEU A 195 -13.13 3.25 -5.36
C LEU A 195 -13.38 4.75 -5.16
N SER A 196 -12.74 5.61 -5.96
CA SER A 196 -12.95 7.05 -5.91
C SER A 196 -14.39 7.45 -6.23
N LYS A 197 -15.06 6.74 -7.16
CA LYS A 197 -16.46 7.02 -7.51
C LYS A 197 -17.41 6.76 -6.33
N GLY A 198 -17.08 5.79 -5.48
CA GLY A 198 -17.84 5.47 -4.26
C GLY A 198 -17.70 6.51 -3.16
N ILE A 199 -16.73 7.43 -3.26
CA ILE A 199 -16.43 8.46 -2.26
C ILE A 199 -16.92 9.83 -2.71
N HIS A 200 -16.84 10.15 -4.01
CA HIS A 200 -17.06 11.50 -4.50
C HIS A 200 -18.53 11.95 -4.63
N HIS A 201 -19.50 11.17 -4.14
CA HIS A 201 -20.95 11.46 -4.23
C HIS A 201 -21.40 12.01 -5.60
N GLU A 202 -20.73 11.56 -6.68
CA GLU A 202 -21.02 12.00 -8.04
C GLU A 202 -22.21 11.24 -8.66
N LEU A 203 -22.59 10.13 -8.03
CA LEU A 203 -23.72 9.31 -8.45
C LEU A 203 -25.03 9.97 -8.03
N VAL A 204 -25.88 10.25 -9.00
CA VAL A 204 -27.29 10.66 -8.80
C VAL A 204 -28.25 9.46 -8.74
N ILE A 205 -27.69 8.25 -8.67
CA ILE A 205 -28.39 6.98 -8.46
C ILE A 205 -28.03 6.41 -7.09
N PRO A 206 -28.84 5.50 -6.50
CA PRO A 206 -28.49 4.87 -5.24
C PRO A 206 -27.10 4.23 -5.30
N VAL A 207 -26.24 4.56 -4.32
CA VAL A 207 -24.86 4.05 -4.25
C VAL A 207 -24.84 2.52 -4.23
N SER A 208 -25.83 1.89 -3.59
CA SER A 208 -25.98 0.43 -3.57
C SER A 208 -26.22 -0.21 -4.94
N ALA A 209 -26.65 0.55 -5.96
CA ALA A 209 -26.79 0.03 -7.32
C ALA A 209 -25.45 -0.08 -8.07
N ALA A 210 -24.43 0.67 -7.62
CA ALA A 210 -23.08 0.65 -8.19
C ALA A 210 -22.05 -0.03 -7.27
N PHE A 211 -22.34 -0.09 -5.97
CA PHE A 211 -21.47 -0.60 -4.92
C PHE A 211 -22.26 -1.57 -4.02
N ASP A 212 -22.74 -2.67 -4.61
CA ASP A 212 -23.28 -3.76 -3.80
C ASP A 212 -22.20 -4.41 -2.92
N ILE A 213 -22.62 -5.29 -2.01
CA ILE A 213 -21.73 -5.93 -1.04
C ILE A 213 -20.59 -6.68 -1.73
N GLU A 214 -20.91 -7.48 -2.74
CA GLU A 214 -19.95 -8.38 -3.39
C GLU A 214 -18.92 -7.59 -4.20
N THR A 215 -19.39 -6.60 -4.96
CA THR A 215 -18.55 -5.68 -5.73
C THR A 215 -17.60 -4.91 -4.80
N THR A 216 -18.13 -4.40 -3.69
CA THR A 216 -17.32 -3.64 -2.71
C THR A 216 -16.27 -4.53 -2.04
N LYS A 217 -16.65 -5.73 -1.60
CA LYS A 217 -15.72 -6.70 -1.03
C LYS A 217 -14.64 -7.12 -2.04
N ASP A 218 -15.00 -7.38 -3.29
CA ASP A 218 -14.03 -7.74 -4.33
C ASP A 218 -13.03 -6.60 -4.59
N MET A 219 -13.48 -5.35 -4.65
CA MET A 219 -12.58 -4.20 -4.80
C MET A 219 -11.61 -4.05 -3.62
N ILE A 220 -12.08 -4.23 -2.38
CA ILE A 220 -11.22 -4.19 -1.19
C ILE A 220 -10.21 -5.34 -1.24
N ARG A 221 -10.68 -6.56 -1.53
CA ARG A 221 -9.83 -7.76 -1.69
C ARG A 221 -8.75 -7.51 -2.75
N ARG A 222 -9.13 -7.06 -3.95
CA ARG A 222 -8.20 -6.77 -5.05
C ARG A 222 -7.21 -5.67 -4.67
N SER A 223 -7.62 -4.69 -3.86
CA SER A 223 -6.72 -3.66 -3.33
C SER A 223 -5.66 -4.25 -2.41
N ILE A 224 -6.06 -5.08 -1.44
CA ILE A 224 -5.16 -5.77 -0.51
C ILE A 224 -4.21 -6.72 -1.26
N VAL A 225 -4.74 -7.53 -2.19
CA VAL A 225 -3.93 -8.43 -3.03
C VAL A 225 -2.89 -7.64 -3.82
N SER A 226 -3.29 -6.54 -4.46
CA SER A 226 -2.39 -5.74 -5.30
C SER A 226 -1.24 -5.14 -4.50
N ILE A 227 -1.53 -4.50 -3.37
CA ILE A 227 -0.47 -3.91 -2.53
C ILE A 227 0.39 -4.99 -1.87
N SER A 228 -0.18 -6.15 -1.52
CA SER A 228 0.57 -7.27 -0.94
C SER A 228 1.52 -7.92 -1.97
N ASN A 229 1.07 -8.12 -3.20
CA ASN A 229 1.90 -8.59 -4.32
C ASN A 229 3.12 -7.69 -4.51
N LEU A 230 2.87 -6.37 -4.59
CA LEU A 230 3.94 -5.39 -4.77
C LEU A 230 4.87 -5.34 -3.56
N ALA A 231 4.34 -5.45 -2.35
CA ALA A 231 5.12 -5.46 -1.11
C ALA A 231 6.02 -6.70 -0.99
N LEU A 232 5.52 -7.87 -1.38
CA LEU A 232 6.30 -9.10 -1.40
C LEU A 232 7.49 -8.98 -2.37
N VAL A 233 7.27 -8.46 -3.58
CA VAL A 233 8.38 -8.17 -4.53
C VAL A 233 9.33 -7.10 -3.98
N SER A 234 8.81 -6.05 -3.32
CA SER A 234 9.63 -4.97 -2.75
C SER A 234 10.59 -5.45 -1.65
N THR A 235 10.27 -6.57 -1.00
CA THR A 235 11.12 -7.20 0.02
C THR A 235 12.44 -7.69 -0.58
N CYS A 236 12.46 -8.04 -1.87
CA CYS A 236 13.67 -8.47 -2.58
C CYS A 236 14.53 -7.29 -3.10
N VAL A 237 14.12 -6.04 -2.87
CA VAL A 237 14.87 -4.83 -3.24
C VAL A 237 15.98 -4.58 -2.19
N PRO A 238 17.28 -4.62 -2.56
CA PRO A 238 18.37 -4.56 -1.57
C PRO A 238 18.47 -3.25 -0.78
N HIS A 239 18.01 -2.14 -1.34
CA HIS A 239 18.07 -0.81 -0.73
C HIS A 239 16.74 -0.37 -0.12
N THR A 240 15.79 -1.30 0.04
CA THR A 240 14.54 -0.99 0.72
C THR A 240 14.82 -0.67 2.19
N ALA A 241 14.30 0.44 2.69
CA ALA A 241 14.36 0.74 4.11
C ALA A 241 13.46 -0.22 4.90
N ASN A 242 13.87 -0.50 6.13
CA ASN A 242 13.18 -1.44 7.02
C ASN A 242 12.89 -2.78 6.32
N SER A 243 13.96 -3.39 5.78
CA SER A 243 13.86 -4.64 5.03
C SER A 243 13.30 -5.76 5.92
N LEU A 244 12.45 -6.59 5.32
CA LEU A 244 11.87 -7.76 5.96
C LEU A 244 12.55 -9.00 5.39
N GLU A 245 12.80 -10.02 6.21
CA GLU A 245 13.34 -11.27 5.67
C GLU A 245 12.30 -11.95 4.77
N ILE A 246 12.72 -12.56 3.66
CA ILE A 246 11.79 -13.15 2.69
C ILE A 246 10.92 -14.27 3.28
N GLY A 247 11.44 -15.04 4.24
CA GLY A 247 10.66 -16.05 4.96
C GLY A 247 9.51 -15.41 5.75
N LEU A 248 9.82 -14.39 6.56
CA LEU A 248 8.83 -13.64 7.31
C LEU A 248 7.83 -12.91 6.41
N ALA A 249 8.28 -12.34 5.29
CA ALA A 249 7.42 -11.69 4.31
C ALA A 249 6.43 -12.69 3.69
N THR A 250 6.90 -13.89 3.33
CA THR A 250 6.06 -14.97 2.82
C THR A 250 5.02 -15.41 3.87
N ASP A 251 5.43 -15.56 5.12
CA ASP A 251 4.50 -15.97 6.18
C ASP A 251 3.45 -14.88 6.43
N ALA A 252 3.85 -13.61 6.47
CA ALA A 252 2.91 -12.49 6.54
C ALA A 252 1.95 -12.50 5.34
N TYR A 253 2.45 -12.71 4.13
CA TYR A 253 1.67 -12.81 2.90
C TYR A 253 0.59 -13.90 2.97
N ARG A 254 0.94 -15.10 3.46
CA ARG A 254 -0.01 -16.20 3.69
C ARG A 254 -1.07 -15.90 4.73
N GLN A 255 -0.72 -15.16 5.80
CA GLN A 255 -1.70 -14.78 6.81
C GLN A 255 -2.68 -13.75 6.26
N ILE A 256 -2.24 -12.83 5.39
CA ILE A 256 -3.12 -11.90 4.68
C ILE A 256 -4.15 -12.68 3.86
N GLN A 257 -3.75 -13.68 3.09
CA GLN A 257 -4.68 -14.50 2.29
C GLN A 257 -5.82 -15.13 3.12
N LYS A 258 -5.61 -15.35 4.42
CA LYS A 258 -6.60 -15.95 5.33
C LYS A 258 -7.56 -14.95 5.96
N MET A 259 -7.40 -13.64 5.74
CA MET A 259 -8.33 -12.64 6.28
C MET A 259 -9.77 -12.97 5.84
N GLU A 260 -10.72 -12.76 6.73
CA GLU A 260 -12.12 -13.17 6.52
C GLU A 260 -12.78 -12.51 5.31
N ILE A 261 -12.28 -11.36 4.84
CA ILE A 261 -12.79 -10.71 3.61
C ILE A 261 -12.53 -11.54 2.33
N PHE A 262 -11.66 -12.56 2.42
CA PHE A 262 -11.36 -13.50 1.34
C PHE A 262 -12.15 -14.82 1.45
N GLN A 263 -12.97 -14.98 2.49
CA GLN A 263 -13.81 -16.17 2.74
C GLN A 263 -15.29 -15.87 2.44
#